data_AF-A0A6A6AD81-F1
#
_entry.id   AF-A0A6A6AD81-F1
#
_cell.length_a   1.000
_cell.length_b   1.000
_cell.length_c   1.000
_cell.angle_alpha   90.00
_cell.angle_beta   90.00
_cell.angle_gamma   90.00
#
_symmetry.space_group_name_H-M   'P 1'
#
loop_
_entity.id
_entity.type
_entity.pdbx_description
1 polymer ?
#
loop_
_entity_poly.entity_id
_entity_poly.type
_entity_poly.pdbx_seq_one_letter_code
_entity_poly.pdbx_strand_id
1 'polypeptide(L)'
;MDAGWEELERMAQAADAADAHLASHHPTKDTIERWKDLFGYSHMEAVQLIGNQRGDVTRERITDEHWELIKDDKQAIGYDREAYEHSLQLTKVFKSQSASIPTTGADGELMLLFRLGGLLDTPEKVKDITGLDELPMVKEGTSEMGVVKFCAVDKEAQKKLEDWLTQHAVLHK
;
A
#
# COMPACT_ATOMS: atom_id res chain seq x y z
N MET A 1 19.67 -25.06 1.04
CA MET A 1 19.63 -24.56 2.42
C MET A 1 18.21 -24.79 2.93
N ASP A 2 18.01 -24.89 4.25
CA ASP A 2 16.66 -25.04 4.82
C ASP A 2 15.98 -23.67 4.77
N ALA A 3 14.74 -23.63 4.27
CA ALA A 3 13.99 -22.40 4.04
C ALA A 3 13.82 -21.56 5.33
N GLY A 4 13.82 -22.23 6.50
CA GLY A 4 13.79 -21.53 7.79
C GLY A 4 15.04 -20.70 8.06
N TRP A 5 16.22 -21.12 7.61
CA TRP A 5 17.46 -20.35 7.78
C TRP A 5 17.51 -19.13 6.86
N GLU A 6 17.08 -19.28 5.61
CA GLU A 6 17.00 -18.16 4.65
C GLU A 6 16.01 -17.08 5.13
N GLU A 7 14.88 -17.51 5.71
CA GLU A 7 13.89 -16.62 6.33
C GLU A 7 14.50 -15.82 7.49
N LEU A 8 15.20 -16.51 8.41
CA LEU A 8 15.83 -15.86 9.56
C LEU A 8 16.89 -14.84 9.14
N GLU A 9 17.70 -15.16 8.14
CA GLU A 9 18.70 -14.24 7.60
C GLU A 9 18.06 -13.00 6.98
N ARG A 10 16.97 -13.17 6.20
CA ARG A 10 16.22 -12.04 5.66
C ARG A 10 15.63 -11.15 6.76
N MET A 11 15.01 -11.75 7.78
CA MET A 11 14.44 -11.01 8.91
C MET A 11 15.51 -10.24 9.69
N ALA A 12 16.68 -10.84 9.90
CA ALA A 12 17.81 -10.17 10.54
C ALA A 12 18.29 -8.96 9.73
N GLN A 13 18.42 -9.10 8.40
CA GLN A 13 18.76 -7.98 7.52
C GLN A 13 17.71 -6.87 7.50
N ALA A 14 16.43 -7.22 7.64
CA ALA A 14 15.36 -6.24 7.76
C ALA A 14 15.41 -5.48 9.10
N ALA A 15 15.75 -6.17 10.19
CA ALA A 15 15.85 -5.62 11.53
C ALA A 15 17.07 -4.71 11.74
N ASP A 16 18.22 -5.04 11.14
CA ASP A 16 19.47 -4.26 11.23
C ASP A 16 19.55 -3.13 10.17
N ALA A 17 18.49 -2.95 9.39
CA ALA A 17 18.42 -1.90 8.39
C ALA A 17 18.45 -0.51 9.03
N ALA A 18 19.16 0.44 8.42
CA ALA A 18 19.28 1.81 8.96
C ALA A 18 17.92 2.51 9.16
N ASP A 19 16.95 2.26 8.27
CA ASP A 19 15.59 2.78 8.37
C ASP A 19 14.76 2.08 9.46
N ALA A 20 15.04 0.81 9.78
CA ALA A 20 14.39 0.10 10.89
C ALA A 20 14.70 0.72 12.25
N HIS A 21 15.92 1.23 12.46
CA HIS A 21 16.27 2.01 13.65
C HIS A 21 15.52 3.34 13.76
N LEU A 22 14.96 3.84 12.65
CA LEU A 22 14.13 5.03 12.59
C LEU A 22 12.64 4.72 12.73
N ALA A 23 12.22 3.46 12.92
CA ALA A 23 10.81 3.08 13.02
C ALA A 23 10.08 3.76 14.18
N SER A 24 10.77 3.98 15.31
CA SER A 24 10.22 4.69 16.48
C SER A 24 10.27 6.22 16.37
N HIS A 25 10.94 6.74 15.33
CA HIS A 25 11.08 8.17 15.10
C HIS A 25 10.04 8.67 14.12
N HIS A 26 9.56 9.89 14.34
CA HIS A 26 8.69 10.55 13.38
C HIS A 26 9.44 10.73 12.04
N PRO A 27 8.85 10.35 10.89
CA PRO A 27 9.50 10.52 9.59
C PRO A 27 9.85 11.98 9.30
N THR A 28 10.88 12.19 8.48
CA THR A 28 11.28 13.55 8.08
C THR A 28 10.19 14.17 7.21
N LYS A 29 10.13 15.51 7.17
CA LYS A 29 9.19 16.23 6.31
C LYS A 29 9.33 15.82 4.85
N ASP A 30 10.55 15.69 4.36
CA ASP A 30 10.82 15.34 2.95
C ASP A 30 10.36 13.92 2.62
N THR A 31 10.53 12.95 3.54
CA THR A 31 9.99 11.59 3.37
C THR A 31 8.46 11.61 3.30
N ILE A 32 7.82 12.39 4.17
CA ILE A 32 6.35 12.49 4.21
C ILE A 32 5.83 13.11 2.92
N GLU A 33 6.39 14.23 2.47
CA GLU A 33 5.96 14.88 1.23
C GLU A 33 6.18 13.96 0.02
N ARG A 34 7.30 13.25 -0.06
CA ARG A 34 7.55 12.24 -1.11
C ARG A 34 6.43 11.19 -1.16
N TRP A 35 6.05 10.63 -0.01
CA TRP A 35 5.02 9.59 0.05
C TRP A 35 3.62 10.12 -0.28
N LYS A 36 3.32 11.36 0.11
CA LYS A 36 2.07 12.03 -0.27
C LYS A 36 2.00 12.22 -1.78
N ASP A 37 3.08 12.68 -2.40
CA ASP A 37 3.14 12.96 -3.83
C ASP A 37 3.08 11.66 -4.67
N LEU A 38 3.84 10.63 -4.29
CA LEU A 38 3.93 9.38 -5.03
C LEU A 38 2.68 8.51 -4.90
N PHE A 39 2.02 8.52 -3.74
CA PHE A 39 0.96 7.56 -3.43
C PHE A 39 -0.39 8.21 -3.11
N GLY A 40 -0.50 9.54 -3.14
CA GLY A 40 -1.73 10.27 -2.80
C GLY A 40 -2.11 10.16 -1.32
N TYR A 41 -1.17 9.80 -0.43
CA TYR A 41 -1.48 9.65 0.99
C TYR A 41 -1.77 11.00 1.64
N SER A 42 -2.64 10.99 2.66
CA SER A 42 -2.68 12.07 3.64
C SER A 42 -1.41 12.07 4.50
N HIS A 43 -1.15 13.18 5.20
CA HIS A 43 -0.02 13.28 6.14
C HIS A 43 -0.03 12.13 7.17
N MET A 44 -1.18 11.84 7.75
CA MET A 44 -1.33 10.80 8.77
C MET A 44 -1.10 9.40 8.20
N GLU A 45 -1.61 9.12 6.99
CA GLU A 45 -1.36 7.84 6.30
C GLU A 45 0.11 7.67 5.98
N ALA A 46 0.78 8.70 5.46
CA ALA A 46 2.21 8.63 5.18
C ALA A 46 3.02 8.33 6.45
N VAL A 47 2.78 9.07 7.54
CA VAL A 47 3.48 8.83 8.82
C VAL A 47 3.25 7.41 9.32
N GLN A 48 2.00 6.93 9.29
CA GLN A 48 1.66 5.59 9.77
C GLN A 48 2.28 4.49 8.89
N LEU A 49 2.18 4.59 7.56
CA LEU A 49 2.66 3.57 6.66
C LEU A 49 4.20 3.51 6.62
N ILE A 50 4.89 4.66 6.70
CA ILE A 50 6.36 4.70 6.85
C ILE A 50 6.78 3.99 8.14
N GLY A 51 6.14 4.33 9.27
CA GLY A 51 6.43 3.69 10.55
C GLY A 51 6.20 2.18 10.50
N ASN A 52 5.08 1.75 9.93
CA ASN A 52 4.76 0.33 9.77
C ASN A 52 5.79 -0.38 8.88
N GLN A 53 6.18 0.20 7.75
CA GLN A 53 7.19 -0.39 6.87
C GLN A 53 8.55 -0.48 7.54
N ARG A 54 8.98 0.53 8.29
CA ARG A 54 10.26 0.50 9.01
C ARG A 54 10.28 -0.53 10.14
N GLY A 55 9.14 -0.74 10.81
CA GLY A 55 8.99 -1.69 11.90
C GLY A 55 8.72 -3.14 11.47
N ASP A 56 8.39 -3.39 10.19
CA ASP A 56 8.05 -4.72 9.70
C ASP A 56 9.32 -5.55 9.42
N VAL A 57 9.73 -6.37 10.39
CA VAL A 57 10.86 -7.31 10.24
C VAL A 57 10.62 -8.41 9.21
N THR A 58 9.37 -8.60 8.78
CA THR A 58 9.01 -9.59 7.74
C THR A 58 8.99 -8.98 6.35
N ARG A 59 9.22 -7.67 6.21
CA ARG A 59 9.17 -6.97 4.93
C ARG A 59 10.18 -7.52 3.93
N GLU A 60 9.75 -7.62 2.68
CA GLU A 60 10.65 -7.90 1.57
C GLU A 60 11.38 -6.60 1.21
N ARG A 61 12.72 -6.66 1.24
CA ARG A 61 13.59 -5.57 0.83
C ARG A 61 14.26 -5.93 -0.48
N ILE A 62 14.45 -4.93 -1.34
CA ILE A 62 15.29 -5.16 -2.53
C ILE A 62 16.74 -5.23 -2.10
N THR A 63 17.57 -5.99 -2.82
CA THR A 63 19.01 -6.05 -2.55
C THR A 63 19.67 -4.73 -2.91
N ASP A 64 20.84 -4.45 -2.33
CA ASP A 64 21.63 -3.26 -2.67
C ASP A 64 22.01 -3.25 -4.16
N GLU A 65 22.35 -4.42 -4.71
CA GLU A 65 22.64 -4.59 -6.14
C GLU A 65 21.42 -4.26 -7.02
N HIS A 66 20.22 -4.71 -6.63
CA HIS A 66 19.00 -4.37 -7.34
C HIS A 66 18.75 -2.86 -7.29
N TRP A 67 18.91 -2.23 -6.13
CA TRP A 67 18.69 -0.80 -5.99
C TRP A 67 19.66 -0.01 -6.87
N GLU A 68 20.96 -0.29 -6.81
CA GLU A 68 21.95 0.44 -7.62
C GLU A 68 21.71 0.28 -9.13
N LEU A 69 21.09 -0.80 -9.59
CA LEU A 69 20.71 -0.98 -11.00
C LEU A 69 19.60 0.00 -11.45
N ILE A 70 18.63 0.31 -10.58
CA ILE A 70 17.41 1.07 -10.95
C ILE A 70 17.37 2.47 -10.34
N LYS A 71 18.32 2.81 -9.47
CA LYS A 71 18.33 4.00 -8.63
C LYS A 71 18.18 5.28 -9.42
N ASP A 72 18.95 5.46 -10.48
CA ASP A 72 18.94 6.70 -11.26
C ASP A 72 17.57 6.92 -11.93
N ASP A 73 17.01 5.87 -12.53
CA ASP A 73 15.68 5.92 -13.17
C ASP A 73 14.58 6.22 -12.15
N LYS A 74 14.63 5.58 -10.97
CA LYS A 74 13.63 5.76 -9.92
C LYS A 74 13.77 7.11 -9.21
N GLN A 75 14.98 7.58 -8.98
CA GLN A 75 15.20 8.92 -8.42
C GLN A 75 14.76 10.04 -9.37
N ALA A 76 14.88 9.86 -10.68
CA ALA A 76 14.41 10.83 -11.67
C ALA A 76 12.90 11.09 -11.59
N ILE A 77 12.12 10.10 -11.13
CA ILE A 77 10.67 10.22 -10.92
C ILE A 77 10.29 10.39 -9.44
N GLY A 78 11.25 10.74 -8.58
CA GLY A 78 11.01 11.15 -7.19
C GLY A 78 11.06 10.02 -6.15
N TYR A 79 11.27 8.78 -6.56
CA TYR A 79 11.43 7.66 -5.63
C TYR A 79 12.79 7.67 -4.95
N ASP A 80 12.81 7.33 -3.66
CA ASP A 80 13.98 6.75 -3.01
C ASP A 80 13.76 5.24 -2.83
N ARG A 81 14.75 4.55 -2.25
CA ARG A 81 14.66 3.11 -2.02
C ARG A 81 13.45 2.73 -1.17
N GLU A 82 13.20 3.47 -0.09
CA GLU A 82 12.11 3.20 0.85
C GLU A 82 10.73 3.33 0.18
N ALA A 83 10.51 4.41 -0.57
CA ALA A 83 9.28 4.60 -1.35
C ALA A 83 9.16 3.54 -2.45
N TYR A 84 10.26 3.14 -3.08
CA TYR A 84 10.19 2.11 -4.12
C TYR A 84 9.82 0.75 -3.54
N GLU A 85 10.45 0.34 -2.43
CA GLU A 85 10.07 -0.87 -1.68
C GLU A 85 8.59 -0.83 -1.25
N HIS A 86 8.09 0.33 -0.81
CA HIS A 86 6.67 0.53 -0.50
C HIS A 86 5.76 0.28 -1.70
N SER A 87 6.17 0.76 -2.88
CA SER A 87 5.40 0.61 -4.11
C SER A 87 5.18 -0.87 -4.47
N LEU A 88 6.18 -1.73 -4.21
CA LEU A 88 6.08 -3.18 -4.42
C LEU A 88 5.10 -3.85 -3.46
N GLN A 89 4.76 -3.20 -2.34
CA GLN A 89 3.87 -3.71 -1.31
C GLN A 89 2.45 -3.13 -1.37
N LEU A 90 2.11 -2.32 -2.38
CA LEU A 90 0.80 -1.67 -2.49
C LEU A 90 -0.37 -2.64 -2.40
N THR A 91 -0.27 -3.83 -3.01
CA THR A 91 -1.30 -4.88 -2.91
C THR A 91 -1.43 -5.44 -1.49
N LYS A 92 -0.32 -5.56 -0.73
CA LYS A 92 -0.34 -5.98 0.69
C LYS A 92 -1.01 -4.90 1.55
N VAL A 93 -0.69 -3.63 1.31
CA VAL A 93 -1.29 -2.47 2.00
C VAL A 93 -2.79 -2.39 1.72
N PHE A 94 -3.20 -2.58 0.46
CA PHE A 94 -4.61 -2.63 0.08
C PHE A 94 -5.35 -3.73 0.84
N LYS A 95 -4.79 -4.94 0.87
CA LYS A 95 -5.39 -6.08 1.59
C LYS A 95 -5.49 -5.87 3.10
N SER A 96 -4.48 -5.24 3.72
CA SER A 96 -4.52 -4.96 5.17
C SER A 96 -5.54 -3.90 5.57
N GLN A 97 -5.98 -3.08 4.62
CA GLN A 97 -7.01 -2.05 4.78
C GLN A 97 -8.39 -2.49 4.25
N SER A 98 -8.55 -3.78 4.00
CA SER A 98 -9.76 -4.36 3.42
C SER A 98 -10.39 -5.42 4.33
N ALA A 99 -11.70 -5.61 4.22
CA ALA A 99 -12.47 -6.66 4.88
C ALA A 99 -13.52 -7.23 3.92
N SER A 100 -13.71 -8.54 3.95
CA SER A 100 -14.82 -9.18 3.25
C SER A 100 -16.09 -9.12 4.11
N ILE A 101 -17.19 -8.65 3.54
CA ILE A 101 -18.50 -8.60 4.19
C ILE A 101 -19.52 -9.40 3.37
N PRO A 102 -20.46 -10.11 4.02
CA PRO A 102 -21.58 -10.73 3.33
C PRO A 102 -22.51 -9.64 2.77
N THR A 103 -22.98 -9.83 1.54
CA THR A 103 -24.07 -9.02 1.00
C THR A 103 -25.39 -9.40 1.68
N THR A 104 -26.25 -8.41 1.88
CA THR A 104 -27.61 -8.60 2.42
C THR A 104 -28.59 -9.26 1.41
N GLY A 105 -28.10 -9.74 0.26
CA GLY A 105 -28.86 -10.45 -0.77
C GLY A 105 -29.01 -11.95 -0.51
N ALA A 106 -29.91 -12.61 -1.24
CA ALA A 106 -30.23 -14.05 -1.10
C ALA A 106 -29.08 -14.98 -1.55
N ASP A 107 -28.04 -14.40 -2.12
CA ASP A 107 -26.98 -15.00 -2.92
C ASP A 107 -25.76 -15.38 -2.05
N GLY A 108 -25.64 -14.77 -0.86
CA GLY A 108 -24.49 -14.96 0.02
C GLY A 108 -23.17 -14.45 -0.58
N GLU A 109 -23.22 -13.64 -1.64
CA GLU A 109 -22.02 -13.10 -2.27
C GLU A 109 -21.25 -12.20 -1.29
N LEU A 110 -19.93 -12.26 -1.36
CA LEU A 110 -19.04 -11.45 -0.54
C LEU A 110 -18.64 -10.19 -1.30
N MET A 111 -18.82 -9.03 -0.67
CA MET A 111 -18.22 -7.78 -1.14
C MET A 111 -16.93 -7.51 -0.37
N LEU A 112 -15.94 -6.95 -1.06
CA LEU A 112 -14.78 -6.36 -0.44
C LEU A 112 -15.12 -4.93 -0.02
N LEU A 113 -14.95 -4.62 1.25
CA LEU A 113 -15.00 -3.26 1.78
C LEU A 113 -13.57 -2.81 2.09
N PHE A 114 -13.11 -1.71 1.50
CA PHE A 114 -11.77 -1.17 1.76
C PHE A 114 -11.81 0.33 2.04
N ARG A 115 -10.84 0.83 2.79
CA ARG A 115 -10.73 2.26 3.10
C ARG A 115 -10.34 3.04 1.85
N LEU A 116 -11.07 4.12 1.55
CA LEU A 116 -10.66 5.09 0.54
C LEU A 116 -9.49 5.92 1.07
N GLY A 117 -8.40 5.99 0.30
CA GLY A 117 -7.18 6.70 0.63
C GLY A 117 -6.06 6.39 -0.35
N GLY A 118 -4.99 7.17 -0.32
CA GLY A 118 -3.86 7.00 -1.22
C GLY A 118 -4.26 7.04 -2.71
N LEU A 119 -3.78 6.06 -3.47
CA LEU A 119 -4.05 5.93 -4.90
C LEU A 119 -5.54 5.66 -5.21
N LEU A 120 -6.31 5.20 -4.22
CA LEU A 120 -7.73 4.87 -4.31
C LEU A 120 -8.55 5.80 -3.38
N ASP A 121 -8.28 7.10 -3.41
CA ASP A 121 -8.89 8.12 -2.54
C ASP A 121 -10.36 8.47 -2.86
N THR A 122 -10.85 8.09 -4.04
CA THR A 122 -12.14 8.53 -4.58
C THR A 122 -12.89 7.39 -5.28
N PRO A 123 -14.23 7.34 -5.18
CA PRO A 123 -15.02 6.33 -5.88
C PRO A 123 -14.92 6.46 -7.40
N GLU A 124 -14.64 7.66 -7.93
CA GLU A 124 -14.40 7.90 -9.36
C GLU A 124 -13.14 7.14 -9.84
N LYS A 125 -12.00 7.26 -9.14
CA LYS A 125 -10.80 6.48 -9.48
C LYS A 125 -11.06 4.98 -9.42
N VAL A 126 -11.79 4.53 -8.40
CA VAL A 126 -12.14 3.10 -8.28
C VAL A 126 -12.97 2.65 -9.48
N LYS A 127 -13.98 3.44 -9.88
CA LYS A 127 -14.79 3.17 -11.07
C LYS A 127 -13.93 3.09 -12.33
N ASP A 128 -13.06 4.07 -12.54
CA ASP A 128 -12.20 4.15 -13.73
C ASP A 128 -11.26 2.95 -13.84
N ILE A 129 -10.68 2.50 -12.73
CA ILE A 129 -9.78 1.34 -12.70
C ILE A 129 -10.55 0.03 -12.92
N THR A 130 -11.75 -0.09 -12.34
CA THR A 130 -12.53 -1.33 -12.35
C THR A 130 -13.43 -1.46 -13.58
N GLY A 131 -13.68 -0.37 -14.30
CA GLY A 131 -14.61 -0.32 -15.43
C GLY A 131 -16.06 -0.57 -15.03
N LEU A 132 -16.44 -0.22 -13.79
CA LEU A 132 -17.83 -0.30 -13.34
C LEU A 132 -18.71 0.69 -14.12
N ASP A 133 -19.93 0.30 -14.45
CA ASP A 133 -20.89 1.18 -15.15
C ASP A 133 -21.37 2.32 -14.25
N GLU A 134 -21.59 2.01 -12.97
CA GLU A 134 -22.02 2.94 -11.92
C GLU A 134 -20.90 3.24 -10.93
N LEU A 135 -21.04 4.33 -10.17
CA LEU A 135 -20.11 4.62 -9.08
C LEU A 135 -20.23 3.57 -7.98
N PRO A 136 -19.12 3.03 -7.47
CA PRO A 136 -19.16 2.04 -6.41
C PRO A 136 -19.71 2.63 -5.13
N MET A 137 -20.33 1.77 -4.31
CA MET A 137 -20.99 2.19 -3.09
C MET A 137 -19.97 2.66 -2.05
N VAL A 138 -20.16 3.88 -1.56
CA VAL A 138 -19.36 4.45 -0.46
C VAL A 138 -20.14 4.40 0.84
N LYS A 139 -19.48 3.94 1.90
CA LYS A 139 -19.96 3.93 3.29
C LYS A 139 -19.06 4.78 4.15
N GLU A 140 -19.63 5.38 5.19
CA GLU A 140 -18.88 6.15 6.17
C GLU A 140 -18.81 5.39 7.49
N GLY A 141 -17.63 5.33 8.07
CA GLY A 141 -17.38 4.90 9.45
C GLY A 141 -16.92 6.09 10.28
N THR A 142 -17.17 6.05 11.58
CA THR A 142 -16.68 7.08 12.50
C THR A 142 -15.68 6.46 13.47
N SER A 143 -14.58 7.16 13.69
CA SER A 143 -13.59 6.86 14.72
C SER A 143 -13.42 8.08 15.63
N GLU A 144 -12.62 7.95 16.69
CA GLU A 144 -12.26 9.08 17.56
C GLU A 144 -11.55 10.21 16.79
N MET A 145 -10.95 9.90 15.65
CA MET A 145 -10.26 10.85 14.76
C MET A 145 -11.17 11.48 13.69
N GLY A 146 -12.45 11.12 13.66
CA GLY A 146 -13.43 11.62 12.70
C GLY A 146 -13.95 10.57 11.72
N VAL A 147 -14.53 11.06 10.61
CA VAL A 147 -15.20 10.24 9.59
C VAL A 147 -14.18 9.65 8.62
N VAL A 148 -14.31 8.35 8.34
CA VAL A 148 -13.50 7.59 7.39
C VAL A 148 -14.43 7.01 6.32
N LYS A 149 -14.04 7.08 5.06
CA LYS A 149 -14.83 6.57 3.93
C LYS A 149 -14.32 5.22 3.47
N PHE A 150 -15.24 4.34 3.13
CA PHE A 150 -14.98 2.99 2.66
C PHE A 150 -15.73 2.74 1.36
N CYS A 151 -15.09 2.05 0.42
CA CYS A 151 -15.67 1.65 -0.85
C CYS A 151 -15.98 0.16 -0.84
N ALA A 152 -17.17 -0.22 -1.29
CA ALA A 152 -17.57 -1.61 -1.45
C ALA A 152 -17.51 -2.00 -2.94
N VAL A 153 -16.85 -3.11 -3.24
CA VAL A 153 -16.71 -3.66 -4.59
C VAL A 153 -16.89 -5.18 -4.56
N ASP A 154 -17.31 -5.74 -5.68
CA ASP A 154 -17.36 -7.20 -5.85
C ASP A 154 -15.96 -7.81 -6.06
N LYS A 155 -15.93 -9.13 -6.23
CA LYS A 155 -14.68 -9.89 -6.41
C LYS A 155 -14.00 -9.62 -7.76
N GLU A 156 -14.74 -9.28 -8.81
CA GLU A 156 -14.16 -8.95 -10.12
C GLU A 156 -13.46 -7.59 -10.07
N ALA A 157 -14.14 -6.59 -9.53
CA ALA A 157 -13.60 -5.26 -9.30
C ALA A 157 -12.41 -5.30 -8.33
N GLN A 158 -12.48 -6.11 -7.25
CA GLN A 158 -11.31 -6.36 -6.39
C GLN A 158 -10.10 -6.84 -7.20
N LYS A 159 -10.28 -7.84 -8.07
CA LYS A 159 -9.18 -8.38 -8.87
C LYS A 159 -8.56 -7.30 -9.77
N LYS A 160 -9.39 -6.48 -10.42
CA LYS A 160 -8.91 -5.36 -11.27
C LYS A 160 -8.10 -4.34 -10.47
N LEU A 161 -8.51 -4.03 -9.23
CA LEU A 161 -7.75 -3.15 -8.34
C LEU A 161 -6.40 -3.76 -7.96
N GLU A 162 -6.35 -5.04 -7.60
CA GLU A 162 -5.10 -5.73 -7.26
C GLU A 162 -4.14 -5.79 -8.46
N ASP A 163 -4.66 -6.08 -9.65
CA ASP A 163 -3.89 -6.08 -10.90
C ASP A 163 -3.35 -4.68 -11.21
N TRP A 164 -4.18 -3.64 -11.06
CA TRP A 164 -3.77 -2.25 -11.28
C TRP A 164 -2.70 -1.79 -10.31
N LEU A 165 -2.83 -2.09 -9.01
CA LEU A 165 -1.81 -1.76 -7.99
C LEU A 165 -0.47 -2.45 -8.28
N THR A 166 -0.52 -3.71 -8.71
CA THR A 166 0.67 -4.48 -9.10
C THR A 166 1.35 -3.87 -10.32
N GLN A 167 0.57 -3.46 -11.32
CA GLN A 167 1.10 -2.78 -12.51
C GLN A 167 1.66 -1.40 -12.16
N HIS A 168 1.00 -0.65 -11.27
CA HIS A 168 1.44 0.66 -10.82
C HIS A 168 2.83 0.59 -10.16
N ALA A 169 3.11 -0.47 -9.40
CA ALA A 169 4.42 -0.71 -8.80
C ALA A 169 5.56 -0.88 -9.84
N VAL A 170 5.24 -1.43 -11.02
CA VAL A 170 6.22 -1.82 -12.04
C VAL A 170 6.35 -0.79 -13.16
N LEU A 171 5.25 -0.14 -13.54
CA LEU A 171 5.12 0.61 -14.80
C LEU A 171 5.46 2.11 -14.70
N HIS A 172 5.81 2.63 -13.53
CA HIS A 172 6.36 3.99 -13.45
C HIS A 172 7.71 4.06 -14.16
N LYS A 173 7.63 4.40 -15.45
CA LYS A 173 8.66 4.86 -16.37
C LYS A 173 8.47 6.34 -16.64
#